data_AF-A0A919J9M4-F1
#
_entry.id   AF-A0A919J9M4-F1
#
_cell.length_a   1.000
_cell.length_b   1.000
_cell.length_c   1.000
_cell.angle_alpha   90.00
_cell.angle_beta   90.00
_cell.angle_gamma   90.00
#
_symmetry.space_group_name_H-M   'P 1'
#
loop_
_entity.id
_entity.type
_entity.pdbx_description
1 polymer ?
#
loop_
_entity_poly.entity_id
_entity_poly.type
_entity_poly.pdbx_seq_one_letter_code
_entity_poly.pdbx_strand_id
1 'polypeptide(L)'
;MSVNDGQFIESFDSIRTGRDATGPFVRQEESLQAFADVLVTLALGRDIVVPQSYAFDSLAFLKVADVLVAARDDLFRRKPGVVALPIRLHLYRQPSYRHATAAMLTRMDTRDGGFVSSLLDYGADRAGSGAAAGAARRLLAGDSEPMIGLAPPEIRTPFRRVWTELAGSRSADAAADDFPSLETAMPALADPASAVRRVLSATGLDRRDGFPDLIDAVSALVRSGAPDVFRVRSHVHSGHPWPGDPDGRPAEVIVGGPDTLRMVRECVDTLYNARLAGSAGVASSAFSTSVASAGGADALARATLAQEVALAFYRVGRGEPGPGAEPGLPPTFDLVVRNGADAPPADVLATFGAMRERIEDAFRVLLELRGTADFQRGSAELRAVPGGLDGNHLRPLERHIRLVASALAGVVTIETEGGFLRTGLVTGGAALGGALSHGWLAAALGAGAPELWVELHRRIRAASRRDRVARAIAHVVQVTRQPEVVRTATTVP
;
A
#
# COMPACT_ATOMS: atom_id res chain seq x y z
N MET A 1 -20.03 10.53 12.68
CA MET A 1 -19.70 9.41 11.78
C MET A 1 -19.18 8.25 12.62
N SER A 2 -19.23 7.02 12.14
CA SER A 2 -18.61 5.89 12.86
C SER A 2 -17.08 6.03 12.84
N VAL A 3 -16.40 5.64 13.92
CA VAL A 3 -14.93 5.68 14.00
C VAL A 3 -14.31 4.72 12.98
N ASN A 4 -14.98 3.59 12.72
CA ASN A 4 -14.43 2.43 12.04
C ASN A 4 -14.45 2.50 10.51
N ASP A 5 -15.16 3.47 9.89
CA ASP A 5 -15.46 3.52 8.44
C ASP A 5 -14.23 3.84 7.54
N GLY A 6 -13.01 3.53 7.98
CA GLY A 6 -11.76 3.79 7.31
C GLY A 6 -11.03 2.56 6.79
N GLN A 7 -10.06 2.80 5.92
CA GLN A 7 -9.12 1.82 5.40
C GLN A 7 -7.68 2.33 5.54
N PHE A 8 -6.83 1.53 6.18
CA PHE A 8 -5.38 1.70 6.16
C PHE A 8 -4.81 1.23 4.81
N ILE A 9 -3.75 1.86 4.30
CA ILE A 9 -3.14 1.53 3.01
C ILE A 9 -1.61 1.45 3.17
N GLU A 10 -1.03 0.26 2.92
CA GLU A 10 0.40 -0.02 3.05
C GLU A 10 1.26 0.60 1.93
N SER A 11 0.72 0.83 0.74
CA SER A 11 1.45 1.50 -0.36
C SER A 11 1.85 2.94 -0.05
N PHE A 12 1.36 3.51 1.05
CA PHE A 12 1.79 4.81 1.58
C PHE A 12 3.00 4.71 2.50
N ASP A 13 3.58 3.53 2.75
CA ASP A 13 4.77 3.44 3.59
C ASP A 13 5.89 4.33 3.04
N SER A 14 6.45 5.16 3.91
CA SER A 14 7.46 6.15 3.54
C SER A 14 8.76 5.46 3.10
N ILE A 15 9.12 4.35 3.76
CA ILE A 15 10.34 3.57 3.47
C ILE A 15 10.31 3.01 2.03
N ARG A 16 9.17 2.51 1.57
CA ARG A 16 9.02 1.98 0.20
C ARG A 16 9.28 3.08 -0.83
N THR A 17 8.61 4.21 -0.65
CA THR A 17 8.47 5.26 -1.67
C THR A 17 9.60 6.29 -1.65
N GLY A 18 10.78 5.89 -1.16
CA GLY A 18 11.93 6.74 -0.87
C GLY A 18 12.56 7.43 -2.09
N ARG A 19 13.05 8.65 -1.88
CA ARG A 19 13.78 9.40 -2.93
C ARG A 19 15.00 8.62 -3.42
N ASP A 20 15.74 7.98 -2.53
CA ASP A 20 17.04 7.38 -2.86
C ASP A 20 16.96 5.95 -3.41
N ALA A 21 15.76 5.44 -3.68
CA ALA A 21 15.57 4.22 -4.47
C ALA A 21 16.01 4.49 -5.94
N THR A 22 17.18 3.97 -6.32
CA THR A 22 17.93 4.38 -7.52
C THR A 22 17.40 3.79 -8.83
N GLY A 23 16.32 4.39 -9.36
CA GLY A 23 15.93 4.21 -10.76
C GLY A 23 14.78 5.12 -11.20
N PRO A 24 14.78 5.61 -12.46
CA PRO A 24 13.73 6.52 -12.94
C PRO A 24 12.33 5.89 -12.94
N PHE A 25 12.24 4.56 -13.07
CA PHE A 25 11.00 3.80 -13.03
C PHE A 25 10.44 3.55 -11.62
N VAL A 26 11.33 3.38 -10.62
CA VAL A 26 10.97 2.89 -9.28
C VAL A 26 9.93 3.79 -8.61
N ARG A 27 10.14 5.11 -8.68
CA ARG A 27 9.25 6.12 -8.07
C ARG A 27 7.89 6.29 -8.76
N GLN A 28 7.59 5.61 -9.87
CA GLN A 28 6.32 5.75 -10.59
C GLN A 28 5.38 4.56 -10.40
N GLU A 29 5.91 3.33 -10.40
CA GLU A 29 5.10 2.11 -10.21
C GLU A 29 4.46 2.06 -8.82
N GLU A 30 5.21 2.38 -7.77
CA GLU A 30 4.69 2.47 -6.40
C GLU A 30 3.69 3.62 -6.23
N SER A 31 3.81 4.67 -7.06
CA SER A 31 2.81 5.73 -7.09
C SER A 31 1.51 5.26 -7.74
N LEU A 32 1.55 4.48 -8.83
CA LEU A 32 0.34 3.86 -9.38
C LEU A 32 -0.27 2.85 -8.42
N GLN A 33 0.54 2.07 -7.70
CA GLN A 33 0.06 1.17 -6.66
C GLN A 33 -0.74 1.95 -5.61
N ALA A 34 -0.20 3.08 -5.12
CA ALA A 34 -0.92 3.95 -4.18
C ALA A 34 -2.14 4.66 -4.78
N PHE A 35 -2.10 5.08 -6.05
CA PHE A 35 -3.29 5.62 -6.72
C PHE A 35 -4.38 4.55 -6.89
N ALA A 36 -4.02 3.29 -7.17
CA ALA A 36 -4.95 2.17 -7.33
C ALA A 36 -5.57 1.73 -5.98
N ASP A 37 -4.74 1.53 -4.94
CA ASP A 37 -5.19 1.20 -3.58
C ASP A 37 -6.18 2.26 -3.06
N VAL A 38 -5.92 3.54 -3.37
CA VAL A 38 -6.83 4.66 -3.04
C VAL A 38 -8.07 4.70 -3.91
N LEU A 39 -7.97 4.50 -5.23
CA LEU A 39 -9.13 4.47 -6.12
C LEU A 39 -10.13 3.40 -5.68
N VAL A 40 -9.63 2.19 -5.34
CA VAL A 40 -10.43 1.09 -4.80
C VAL A 40 -11.01 1.42 -3.41
N THR A 41 -10.21 2.00 -2.51
CA THR A 41 -10.67 2.45 -1.18
C THR A 41 -11.83 3.45 -1.30
N LEU A 42 -11.67 4.47 -2.15
CA LEU A 42 -12.67 5.52 -2.34
C LEU A 42 -13.91 5.01 -3.07
N ALA A 43 -13.76 4.12 -4.05
CA ALA A 43 -14.85 3.43 -4.73
C ALA A 43 -15.71 2.60 -3.77
N LEU A 44 -15.11 1.91 -2.79
CA LEU A 44 -15.83 1.13 -1.78
C LEU A 44 -16.49 1.97 -0.68
N GLY A 45 -16.46 3.30 -0.78
CA GLY A 45 -17.01 4.20 0.23
C GLY A 45 -16.17 4.32 1.50
N ARG A 46 -14.95 3.74 1.46
CA ARG A 46 -13.84 3.84 2.42
C ARG A 46 -13.46 5.30 2.69
N ASP A 47 -13.17 5.74 3.91
CA ASP A 47 -12.25 6.89 4.11
C ASP A 47 -10.81 6.39 4.21
N ILE A 48 -9.85 7.13 3.66
CA ILE A 48 -8.43 6.79 3.70
C ILE A 48 -7.90 7.12 5.10
N VAL A 49 -7.27 6.17 5.80
CA VAL A 49 -6.67 6.39 7.12
C VAL A 49 -5.15 6.32 7.04
N VAL A 50 -4.50 7.43 7.39
CA VAL A 50 -3.07 7.67 7.12
C VAL A 50 -2.33 7.93 8.44
N PRO A 51 -1.36 7.08 8.83
CA PRO A 51 -0.48 7.36 9.96
C PRO A 51 0.27 8.68 9.80
N GLN A 52 0.47 9.39 10.92
CA GLN A 52 1.18 10.67 10.96
C GLN A 52 2.55 10.64 10.26
N SER A 53 3.27 9.52 10.27
CA SER A 53 4.52 9.31 9.54
C SER A 53 4.34 9.36 8.03
N TYR A 54 3.32 8.71 7.50
CA TYR A 54 3.09 8.64 6.05
C TYR A 54 2.49 9.95 5.53
N ALA A 55 1.67 10.61 6.35
CA ALA A 55 1.18 11.96 6.07
C ALA A 55 2.30 12.99 5.88
N PHE A 56 3.43 12.81 6.58
CA PHE A 56 4.59 13.71 6.57
C PHE A 56 5.66 13.33 5.54
N ASP A 57 5.97 12.03 5.40
CA ASP A 57 7.24 11.56 4.83
C ASP A 57 7.09 10.62 3.62
N SER A 58 5.86 10.28 3.22
CA SER A 58 5.62 9.40 2.05
C SER A 58 5.44 10.20 0.77
N LEU A 59 6.29 9.92 -0.23
CA LEU A 59 6.22 10.55 -1.54
C LEU A 59 4.98 10.07 -2.32
N ALA A 60 4.56 8.82 -2.14
CA ALA A 60 3.33 8.34 -2.75
C ALA A 60 2.10 8.97 -2.09
N PHE A 61 2.06 9.07 -0.75
CA PHE A 61 0.97 9.79 -0.09
C PHE A 61 0.89 11.25 -0.57
N LEU A 62 2.03 11.95 -0.61
CA LEU A 62 2.08 13.34 -1.06
C LEU A 62 1.48 13.50 -2.46
N LYS A 63 1.88 12.65 -3.42
CA LYS A 63 1.34 12.67 -4.80
C LYS A 63 -0.17 12.41 -4.83
N VAL A 64 -0.65 11.42 -4.09
CA VAL A 64 -2.08 11.05 -4.11
C VAL A 64 -2.93 12.12 -3.41
N ALA A 65 -2.47 12.64 -2.28
CA ALA A 65 -3.15 13.70 -1.54
C ALA A 65 -3.19 15.02 -2.35
N ASP A 66 -2.12 15.39 -3.05
CA ASP A 66 -2.10 16.61 -3.87
C ASP A 66 -3.16 16.58 -4.98
N VAL A 67 -3.30 15.44 -5.67
CA VAL A 67 -4.31 15.22 -6.71
C VAL A 67 -5.73 15.18 -6.11
N LEU A 68 -5.92 14.52 -4.96
CA LEU A 68 -7.22 14.52 -4.26
C LEU A 68 -7.66 15.92 -3.81
N VAL A 69 -6.73 16.75 -3.32
CA VAL A 69 -7.03 18.13 -2.91
C VAL A 69 -7.33 18.98 -4.15
N ALA A 70 -6.55 18.86 -5.24
CA ALA A 70 -6.84 19.57 -6.48
C ALA A 70 -8.23 19.21 -7.06
N ALA A 71 -8.60 17.93 -7.05
CA ALA A 71 -9.91 17.46 -7.48
C ALA A 71 -11.05 17.94 -6.56
N ARG A 72 -10.83 17.96 -5.23
CA ARG A 72 -11.76 18.53 -4.23
C ARG A 72 -11.97 20.03 -4.47
N ASP A 73 -10.89 20.78 -4.64
CA ASP A 73 -10.92 22.23 -4.87
C ASP A 73 -11.70 22.58 -6.14
N ASP A 74 -11.50 21.80 -7.21
CA ASP A 74 -12.19 22.03 -8.47
C ASP A 74 -13.68 21.70 -8.38
N LEU A 75 -14.03 20.60 -7.72
CA LEU A 75 -15.43 20.27 -7.44
C LEU A 75 -16.09 21.34 -6.55
N PHE A 76 -15.40 21.84 -5.52
CA PHE A 76 -15.90 22.90 -4.64
C PHE A 76 -16.10 24.24 -5.37
N ARG A 77 -15.22 24.60 -6.30
CA ARG A 77 -15.40 25.76 -7.20
C ARG A 77 -16.65 25.62 -8.08
N ARG A 78 -16.92 24.42 -8.59
CA ARG A 78 -18.10 24.13 -9.44
C ARG A 78 -19.40 24.01 -8.65
N LYS A 79 -19.34 23.47 -7.42
CA LYS A 79 -20.47 23.13 -6.55
C LYS A 79 -20.13 23.43 -5.08
N PRO A 80 -20.23 24.69 -4.64
CA PRO A 80 -19.90 25.07 -3.26
C PRO A 80 -20.72 24.30 -2.22
N GLY A 81 -20.05 23.82 -1.17
CA GLY A 81 -20.70 23.20 0.00
C GLY A 81 -20.78 21.68 0.03
N VAL A 82 -20.15 20.95 -0.90
CA VAL A 82 -20.15 19.46 -0.91
C VAL A 82 -18.73 18.89 -0.98
N VAL A 83 -18.57 17.71 -0.38
CA VAL A 83 -17.36 16.87 -0.30
C VAL A 83 -16.24 17.37 0.61
N ALA A 84 -16.20 16.82 1.83
CA ALA A 84 -15.01 16.81 2.66
C ALA A 84 -13.93 15.88 2.06
N LEU A 85 -12.65 16.21 2.26
CA LEU A 85 -11.53 15.40 1.81
C LEU A 85 -11.58 14.02 2.53
N PRO A 86 -11.60 12.88 1.81
CA PRO A 86 -11.79 11.55 2.40
C PRO A 86 -10.49 10.98 3.00
N ILE A 87 -9.76 11.80 3.76
CA ILE A 87 -8.49 11.48 4.42
C ILE A 87 -8.64 11.76 5.92
N ARG A 88 -8.37 10.76 6.75
CA ARG A 88 -8.32 10.87 8.22
C ARG A 88 -6.89 10.57 8.69
N LEU A 89 -6.33 11.41 9.54
CA LEU A 89 -4.99 11.17 10.09
C LEU A 89 -5.05 10.35 11.39
N HIS A 90 -4.26 9.28 11.43
CA HIS A 90 -3.98 8.54 12.66
C HIS A 90 -2.78 9.16 13.37
N LEU A 91 -3.07 9.96 14.41
CA LEU A 91 -2.10 10.78 15.14
C LEU A 91 -1.66 10.08 16.43
N TYR A 92 -1.09 8.88 16.29
CA TYR A 92 -0.76 8.00 17.41
C TYR A 92 0.07 8.70 18.50
N ARG A 93 -0.55 8.83 19.69
CA ARG A 93 -0.03 9.53 20.88
C ARG A 93 0.38 10.99 20.63
N GLN A 94 -0.24 11.68 19.68
CA GLN A 94 0.05 13.08 19.33
C GLN A 94 -1.25 13.92 19.29
N PRO A 95 -1.29 15.12 19.92
CA PRO A 95 -2.53 15.90 20.04
C PRO A 95 -2.97 16.54 18.72
N SER A 96 -2.03 16.85 17.83
CA SER A 96 -2.31 17.34 16.48
C SER A 96 -1.19 16.97 15.51
N TYR A 97 -1.49 17.02 14.21
CA TYR A 97 -0.52 16.69 13.16
C TYR A 97 0.75 17.54 13.25
N ARG A 98 0.61 18.83 13.60
CA ARG A 98 1.73 19.75 13.89
C ARG A 98 2.70 19.22 14.96
N HIS A 99 2.20 18.62 16.03
CA HIS A 99 3.04 18.05 17.09
C HIS A 99 3.71 16.75 16.64
N ALA A 100 2.99 15.90 15.92
CA ALA A 100 3.55 14.69 15.32
C ALA A 100 4.72 14.99 14.38
N THR A 101 4.55 15.97 13.48
CA THR A 101 5.59 16.41 12.55
C THR A 101 6.78 17.04 13.26
N ALA A 102 6.55 17.89 14.27
CA ALA A 102 7.63 18.46 15.08
C ALA A 102 8.44 17.37 15.83
N ALA A 103 7.78 16.32 16.31
CA ALA A 103 8.44 15.19 16.97
C ALA A 103 9.29 14.35 16.00
N MET A 104 8.85 14.15 14.75
CA MET A 104 9.62 13.46 13.72
C MET A 104 10.82 14.28 13.24
N LEU A 105 10.63 15.58 12.96
CA LEU A 105 11.72 16.52 12.66
C LEU A 105 12.78 16.55 13.78
N THR A 106 12.36 16.45 15.04
CA THR A 106 13.29 16.38 16.19
C THR A 106 14.08 15.06 16.20
N ARG A 107 13.47 13.93 15.80
CA ARG A 107 14.14 12.63 15.68
C ARG A 107 15.16 12.59 14.53
N MET A 108 14.93 13.30 13.44
CA MET A 108 15.88 13.43 12.32
C MET A 108 17.21 14.07 12.71
N ASP A 109 17.21 14.91 13.76
CA ASP A 109 18.40 15.59 14.27
C ASP A 109 19.15 14.78 15.35
N THR A 110 18.72 13.55 15.64
CA THR A 110 19.41 12.66 16.60
C THR A 110 20.56 11.92 15.91
N ARG A 111 21.72 11.86 16.57
CA ARG A 111 22.93 11.20 16.04
C ARG A 111 22.75 9.70 15.80
N ASP A 112 21.83 9.08 16.53
CA ASP A 112 21.54 7.65 16.47
C ASP A 112 20.59 7.28 15.31
N GLY A 113 20.33 8.22 14.37
CA GLY A 113 19.51 7.97 13.17
C GLY A 113 18.03 7.70 13.46
N GLY A 114 17.50 8.21 14.58
CA GLY A 114 16.21 7.81 15.15
C GLY A 114 14.97 8.05 14.28
N PHE A 115 15.09 8.77 13.17
CA PHE A 115 14.16 8.77 12.02
C PHE A 115 14.91 9.23 10.77
N VAL A 116 14.95 8.40 9.72
CA VAL A 116 15.44 8.77 8.39
C VAL A 116 14.24 9.14 7.53
N SER A 117 14.30 10.29 6.86
CA SER A 117 13.21 10.80 6.02
C SER A 117 13.37 10.34 4.57
N SER A 118 12.30 9.80 3.99
CA SER A 118 12.21 9.46 2.57
C SER A 118 11.85 10.65 1.66
N LEU A 119 11.30 11.73 2.23
CA LEU A 119 10.78 12.88 1.49
C LEU A 119 11.70 14.12 1.52
N LEU A 120 12.40 14.37 2.63
CA LEU A 120 13.17 15.59 2.86
C LEU A 120 14.64 15.42 2.44
N ASP A 121 15.27 16.52 2.06
CA ASP A 121 16.70 16.60 1.72
C ASP A 121 17.52 16.64 3.03
N TYR A 122 17.51 15.55 3.81
CA TYR A 122 18.08 15.50 5.15
C TYR A 122 18.71 14.12 5.46
N GLY A 123 19.86 13.87 4.85
CA GLY A 123 20.65 12.66 5.08
C GLY A 123 21.39 12.68 6.41
N ALA A 124 22.13 11.60 6.67
CA ALA A 124 22.97 11.45 7.87
C ALA A 124 24.09 12.50 7.96
N ASP A 125 24.45 13.15 6.84
CA ASP A 125 25.36 14.30 6.77
C ASP A 125 24.81 15.55 7.46
N ARG A 126 23.47 15.68 7.58
CA ARG A 126 22.79 16.82 8.23
C ARG A 126 22.27 16.50 9.63
N ALA A 127 22.36 15.25 10.08
CA ALA A 127 21.93 14.83 11.41
C ALA A 127 22.77 15.51 12.51
N GLY A 128 22.11 16.24 13.42
CA GLY A 128 22.77 17.03 14.46
C GLY A 128 23.22 18.42 14.02
N SER A 129 22.85 18.86 12.80
CA SER A 129 23.08 20.25 12.35
C SER A 129 22.17 21.27 13.05
N GLY A 130 21.13 20.82 13.74
CA GLY A 130 20.16 21.68 14.42
C GLY A 130 19.08 22.25 13.51
N ALA A 131 19.12 21.96 12.21
CA ALA A 131 18.22 22.52 11.21
C ALA A 131 16.82 21.87 11.26
N ALA A 132 16.72 20.55 11.37
CA ALA A 132 15.42 19.88 11.53
C ALA A 132 14.78 20.21 12.90
N ALA A 133 15.56 20.24 13.99
CA ALA A 133 15.08 20.71 15.29
C ALA A 133 14.70 22.21 15.26
N GLY A 134 15.39 23.02 14.46
CA GLY A 134 15.04 24.42 14.21
C GLY A 134 13.70 24.58 13.49
N ALA A 135 13.49 23.81 12.43
CA ALA A 135 12.21 23.73 11.72
C ALA A 135 11.08 23.26 12.66
N ALA A 136 11.32 22.25 13.51
CA ALA A 136 10.35 21.79 14.51
C ALA A 136 9.90 22.91 15.48
N ARG A 137 10.84 23.74 15.95
CA ARG A 137 10.52 24.89 16.83
C ARG A 137 9.70 25.96 16.11
N ARG A 138 10.04 26.30 14.86
CA ARG A 138 9.26 27.23 14.02
C ARG A 138 7.85 26.70 13.73
N LEU A 139 7.75 25.40 13.44
CA LEU A 139 6.50 24.70 13.15
C LEU A 139 5.52 24.77 14.32
N LEU A 140 5.99 24.52 15.54
CA LEU A 140 5.19 24.65 16.77
C LEU A 140 4.74 26.10 17.01
N ALA A 141 5.62 27.08 16.75
CA ALA A 141 5.29 28.51 16.78
C ALA A 141 4.33 28.96 15.65
N GLY A 142 3.97 28.08 14.72
CA GLY A 142 2.97 28.32 13.67
C GLY A 142 3.53 28.55 12.26
N ASP A 143 4.86 28.55 12.10
CA ASP A 143 5.53 28.73 10.81
C ASP A 143 6.04 27.41 10.23
N SER A 144 5.41 26.95 9.14
CA SER A 144 5.78 25.73 8.42
C SER A 144 6.77 25.92 7.28
N GLU A 145 7.10 27.16 6.88
CA GLU A 145 7.97 27.37 5.71
C GLU A 145 9.40 26.83 5.90
N PRO A 146 10.04 26.89 7.09
CA PRO A 146 11.34 26.25 7.32
C PRO A 146 11.32 24.72 7.12
N MET A 147 10.21 24.05 7.47
CA MET A 147 10.02 22.61 7.22
C MET A 147 9.83 22.33 5.72
N ILE A 148 8.99 23.11 5.04
CA ILE A 148 8.79 22.98 3.58
C ILE A 148 10.10 23.29 2.84
N GLY A 149 10.95 24.17 3.39
CA GLY A 149 12.31 24.44 2.90
C GLY A 149 13.26 23.24 2.94
N LEU A 150 13.09 22.30 3.88
CA LEU A 150 13.84 21.04 3.92
C LEU A 150 13.44 20.06 2.81
N ALA A 151 12.25 20.24 2.20
CA ALA A 151 11.83 19.43 1.06
C ALA A 151 12.52 19.91 -0.24
N PRO A 152 12.85 19.00 -1.17
CA PRO A 152 13.36 19.34 -2.49
C PRO A 152 12.44 20.32 -3.26
N PRO A 153 12.98 21.28 -4.04
CA PRO A 153 12.20 22.31 -4.73
C PRO A 153 11.01 21.77 -5.54
N GLU A 154 11.20 20.63 -6.21
CA GLU A 154 10.21 19.95 -7.05
C GLU A 154 8.94 19.51 -6.31
N ILE A 155 8.98 19.33 -4.97
CA ILE A 155 7.82 18.94 -4.16
C ILE A 155 7.35 20.00 -3.15
N ARG A 156 8.00 21.17 -3.06
CA ARG A 156 7.60 22.22 -2.09
C ARG A 156 6.17 22.72 -2.29
N THR A 157 5.72 22.84 -3.55
CA THR A 157 4.36 23.28 -3.89
C THR A 157 3.28 22.28 -3.47
N PRO A 158 3.31 20.99 -3.89
CA PRO A 158 2.35 20.00 -3.40
C PRO A 158 2.44 19.79 -1.89
N PHE A 159 3.64 19.81 -1.30
CA PHE A 159 3.81 19.66 0.14
C PHE A 159 3.13 20.81 0.91
N ARG A 160 3.25 22.06 0.44
CA ARG A 160 2.52 23.19 1.02
C ARG A 160 0.99 23.05 0.87
N ARG A 161 0.49 22.57 -0.28
CA ARG A 161 -0.95 22.35 -0.51
C ARG A 161 -1.50 21.30 0.46
N VAL A 162 -0.90 20.11 0.48
CA VAL A 162 -1.30 18.99 1.36
C VAL A 162 -1.12 19.34 2.84
N TRP A 163 -0.07 20.08 3.20
CA TRP A 163 0.12 20.60 4.55
C TRP A 163 -1.01 21.54 4.98
N THR A 164 -1.44 22.47 4.12
CA THR A 164 -2.50 23.46 4.45
C THR A 164 -3.80 22.78 4.85
N GLU A 165 -4.20 21.73 4.13
CA GLU A 165 -5.39 20.91 4.45
C GLU A 165 -5.23 20.13 5.76
N LEU A 166 -4.08 19.50 5.96
CA LEU A 166 -3.89 18.54 7.05
C LEU A 166 -3.46 19.20 8.38
N ALA A 167 -2.87 20.40 8.36
CA ALA A 167 -2.31 21.06 9.54
C ALA A 167 -3.31 21.34 10.68
N GLY A 168 -4.61 21.42 10.36
CA GLY A 168 -5.70 21.56 11.33
C GLY A 168 -6.04 20.26 12.09
N SER A 169 -5.56 19.10 11.61
CA SER A 169 -5.95 17.78 12.14
C SER A 169 -5.54 17.58 13.60
N ARG A 170 -6.49 17.16 14.42
CA ARG A 170 -6.33 16.79 15.84
C ARG A 170 -6.52 15.29 16.03
N SER A 171 -5.97 14.74 17.11
CA SER A 171 -6.22 13.34 17.45
C SER A 171 -7.72 13.09 17.64
N ALA A 172 -8.22 12.01 17.05
CA ALA A 172 -9.31 11.24 17.63
C ALA A 172 -8.70 10.21 18.60
N ASP A 173 -9.46 9.76 19.60
CA ASP A 173 -8.95 8.81 20.59
C ASP A 173 -8.42 7.53 19.93
N ALA A 174 -7.15 7.21 20.20
CA ALA A 174 -6.49 6.07 19.59
C ALA A 174 -7.02 4.76 20.18
N ALA A 175 -7.20 3.75 19.32
CA ALA A 175 -7.43 2.40 19.80
C ALA A 175 -6.16 1.88 20.51
N ALA A 176 -6.35 1.16 21.62
CA ALA A 176 -5.28 0.32 22.14
C ALA A 176 -5.02 -0.80 21.13
N ASP A 177 -3.76 -0.95 20.71
CA ASP A 177 -3.30 -2.19 20.09
C ASP A 177 -2.39 -2.91 21.07
N ASP A 178 -2.90 -4.02 21.59
CA ASP A 178 -2.19 -4.89 22.54
C ASP A 178 -1.11 -5.74 21.85
N PHE A 179 -0.99 -5.67 20.52
CA PHE A 179 0.05 -6.38 19.79
C PHE A 179 1.47 -5.86 20.14
N PRO A 180 2.43 -6.76 20.44
CA PRO A 180 3.78 -6.38 20.87
C PRO A 180 4.54 -5.46 19.90
N SER A 181 5.51 -4.71 20.42
CA SER A 181 6.48 -4.00 19.58
C SER A 181 7.38 -4.97 18.81
N LEU A 182 7.95 -4.51 17.69
CA LEU A 182 8.85 -5.31 16.83
C LEU A 182 10.03 -5.90 17.61
N GLU A 183 10.55 -5.18 18.62
CA GLU A 183 11.63 -5.64 19.50
C GLU A 183 11.25 -6.91 20.31
N THR A 184 9.95 -7.16 20.51
CA THR A 184 9.43 -8.39 21.15
C THR A 184 8.91 -9.39 20.10
N ALA A 185 8.25 -8.89 19.06
CA ALA A 185 7.63 -9.73 18.03
C ALA A 185 8.64 -10.46 17.13
N MET A 186 9.73 -9.80 16.73
CA MET A 186 10.72 -10.41 15.82
C MET A 186 11.54 -11.54 16.50
N PRO A 187 12.01 -11.41 17.76
CA PRO A 187 12.55 -12.56 18.51
C PRO A 187 11.54 -13.70 18.70
N ALA A 188 10.27 -13.39 18.92
CA ALA A 188 9.21 -14.41 19.00
C ALA A 188 8.86 -15.06 17.65
N LEU A 189 9.23 -14.46 16.51
CA LEU A 189 9.20 -15.06 15.18
C LEU A 189 10.44 -15.94 14.92
N ALA A 190 11.60 -15.60 15.47
CA ALA A 190 12.80 -16.44 15.43
C ALA A 190 12.63 -17.72 16.28
N ASP A 191 12.12 -17.60 17.51
CA ASP A 191 12.05 -18.70 18.47
C ASP A 191 11.02 -19.80 18.09
N PRO A 192 11.44 -21.03 17.75
CA PRO A 192 10.51 -22.13 17.47
C PRO A 192 9.73 -22.61 18.72
N ALA A 193 10.17 -22.26 19.93
CA ALA A 193 9.43 -22.52 21.17
C ALA A 193 8.36 -21.46 21.48
N SER A 194 8.22 -20.41 20.66
CA SER A 194 7.20 -19.38 20.88
C SER A 194 5.79 -19.93 20.59
N ALA A 195 4.80 -19.45 21.34
CA ALA A 195 3.41 -19.87 21.15
C ALA A 195 2.89 -19.51 19.76
N VAL A 196 3.27 -18.35 19.23
CA VAL A 196 2.89 -17.89 17.88
C VAL A 196 3.53 -18.79 16.82
N ARG A 197 4.81 -19.13 16.97
CA ARG A 197 5.53 -20.00 16.02
C ARG A 197 4.96 -21.41 15.95
N ARG A 198 4.58 -22.00 17.09
CA ARG A 198 3.85 -23.30 17.09
C ARG A 198 2.53 -23.25 16.34
N VAL A 199 1.77 -22.15 16.43
CA VAL A 199 0.51 -22.00 15.68
C VAL A 199 0.77 -21.82 14.19
N LEU A 200 1.78 -21.04 13.78
CA LEU A 200 2.16 -20.88 12.37
C LEU A 200 2.68 -22.18 11.72
N SER A 201 3.30 -23.06 12.50
CA SER A 201 3.59 -24.44 12.06
C SER A 201 2.33 -25.30 11.96
N ALA A 202 1.39 -25.16 12.91
CA ALA A 202 0.12 -25.89 12.88
C ALA A 202 -0.78 -25.51 11.68
N THR A 203 -0.63 -24.30 11.12
CA THR A 203 -1.32 -23.89 9.87
C THR A 203 -0.59 -24.34 8.59
N GLY A 204 0.56 -25.01 8.70
CA GLY A 204 1.29 -25.57 7.55
C GLY A 204 2.04 -24.54 6.70
N LEU A 205 2.16 -23.28 7.15
CA LEU A 205 3.00 -22.28 6.49
C LEU A 205 4.48 -22.70 6.48
N ASP A 206 4.89 -23.52 7.45
CA ASP A 206 6.23 -24.09 7.58
C ASP A 206 6.64 -25.08 6.48
N ARG A 207 5.68 -25.52 5.64
CA ARG A 207 5.91 -26.40 4.49
C ARG A 207 5.96 -25.65 3.16
N ARG A 208 5.93 -24.32 3.17
CA ARG A 208 5.99 -23.49 1.95
C ARG A 208 7.43 -23.09 1.64
N ASP A 209 7.81 -23.19 0.36
CA ASP A 209 9.15 -22.86 -0.13
C ASP A 209 9.54 -21.41 0.24
N GLY A 210 10.72 -21.25 0.85
CA GLY A 210 11.21 -19.96 1.35
C GLY A 210 10.78 -19.58 2.78
N PHE A 211 9.87 -20.34 3.43
CA PHE A 211 9.59 -20.13 4.85
C PHE A 211 10.80 -20.44 5.75
N PRO A 212 11.57 -21.54 5.53
CA PRO A 212 12.81 -21.76 6.29
C PRO A 212 13.79 -20.59 6.14
N ASP A 213 14.07 -20.16 4.89
CA ASP A 213 14.97 -19.06 4.55
C ASP A 213 14.64 -17.78 5.33
N LEU A 214 13.34 -17.39 5.38
CA LEU A 214 12.88 -16.22 6.11
C LEU A 214 13.16 -16.33 7.62
N ILE A 215 12.88 -17.49 8.20
CA ILE A 215 13.04 -17.70 9.65
C ILE A 215 14.51 -17.81 10.04
N ASP A 216 15.34 -18.48 9.24
CA ASP A 216 16.78 -18.55 9.48
C ASP A 216 17.44 -17.17 9.33
N ALA A 217 16.99 -16.35 8.37
CA ALA A 217 17.44 -14.97 8.20
C ALA A 217 17.03 -14.06 9.37
N VAL A 218 15.77 -14.11 9.81
CA VAL A 218 15.32 -13.39 11.02
C VAL A 218 16.10 -13.88 12.25
N SER A 219 16.34 -15.19 12.38
CA SER A 219 17.11 -15.77 13.48
C SER A 219 18.59 -15.37 13.44
N ALA A 220 19.19 -15.21 12.26
CA ALA A 220 20.55 -14.68 12.11
C ALA A 220 20.63 -13.24 12.61
N LEU A 221 19.71 -12.36 12.16
CA LEU A 221 19.64 -10.97 12.59
C LEU A 221 19.34 -10.80 14.09
N VAL A 222 18.49 -11.65 14.67
CA VAL A 222 18.22 -11.66 16.12
C VAL A 222 19.46 -12.13 16.93
N ARG A 223 20.21 -13.13 16.44
CA ARG A 223 21.43 -13.63 17.13
C ARG A 223 22.63 -12.68 17.01
N SER A 224 22.76 -12.00 15.87
CA SER A 224 23.83 -11.01 15.64
C SER A 224 23.52 -9.63 16.24
N GLY A 225 22.26 -9.31 16.51
CA GLY A 225 21.85 -7.96 16.91
C GLY A 225 21.93 -7.69 18.41
N ALA A 226 21.89 -6.40 18.76
CA ALA A 226 21.56 -5.95 20.10
C ALA A 226 20.13 -6.40 20.49
N PRO A 227 19.81 -6.58 21.79
CA PRO A 227 18.50 -7.07 22.23
C PRO A 227 17.30 -6.22 21.76
N ASP A 228 17.52 -4.94 21.48
CA ASP A 228 16.53 -3.97 21.02
C ASP A 228 16.67 -3.59 19.53
N VAL A 229 17.45 -4.36 18.73
CA VAL A 229 17.77 -4.00 17.33
C VAL A 229 16.55 -3.79 16.44
N PHE A 230 15.45 -4.54 16.68
CA PHE A 230 14.20 -4.39 15.94
C PHE A 230 13.29 -3.26 16.44
N ARG A 231 13.66 -2.52 17.49
CA ARG A 231 12.94 -1.30 17.94
C ARG A 231 12.84 -0.25 16.84
N VAL A 232 13.82 -0.19 15.94
CA VAL A 232 13.89 0.75 14.82
C VAL A 232 13.98 -0.02 13.51
N ARG A 233 12.85 -0.13 12.79
CA ARG A 233 12.77 -0.94 11.55
C ARG A 233 13.68 -0.47 10.41
N SER A 234 14.15 0.78 10.41
CA SER A 234 15.06 1.27 9.36
C SER A 234 16.42 0.57 9.36
N HIS A 235 16.80 -0.16 10.42
CA HIS A 235 18.05 -0.93 10.44
C HIS A 235 18.12 -1.97 9.31
N VAL A 236 17.04 -2.72 9.01
CA VAL A 236 17.06 -3.71 7.91
C VAL A 236 17.10 -3.07 6.52
N HIS A 237 16.74 -1.79 6.43
CA HIS A 237 16.78 -0.99 5.19
C HIS A 237 18.09 -0.25 4.99
N SER A 238 18.87 -0.05 6.06
CA SER A 238 20.16 0.63 6.01
C SER A 238 21.26 -0.24 5.38
N GLY A 239 22.22 0.40 4.71
CA GLY A 239 23.50 -0.19 4.30
C GLY A 239 24.59 -0.11 5.38
N HIS A 240 24.23 0.24 6.61
CA HIS A 240 25.16 0.38 7.73
C HIS A 240 25.39 -0.96 8.44
N PRO A 241 26.46 -1.09 9.26
CA PRO A 241 26.63 -2.21 10.18
C PRO A 241 25.37 -2.48 11.01
N TRP A 242 25.01 -3.76 11.14
CA TRP A 242 23.86 -4.19 11.93
C TRP A 242 24.11 -3.90 13.42
N PRO A 243 23.23 -3.15 14.12
CA PRO A 243 23.53 -2.72 15.48
C PRO A 243 23.70 -3.90 16.45
N GLY A 244 24.92 -4.06 16.96
CA GLY A 244 25.33 -5.14 17.86
C GLY A 244 26.14 -6.27 17.21
N ASP A 245 26.25 -6.33 15.88
CA ASP A 245 27.01 -7.40 15.22
C ASP A 245 28.52 -7.29 15.51
N PRO A 246 29.16 -8.32 16.09
CA PRO A 246 30.55 -8.24 16.54
C PRO A 246 31.54 -8.09 15.38
N ASP A 247 31.16 -8.53 14.18
CA ASP A 247 31.95 -8.45 12.95
C ASP A 247 31.63 -7.18 12.13
N GLY A 248 30.73 -6.32 12.62
CA GLY A 248 30.34 -5.06 11.98
C GLY A 248 29.61 -5.22 10.63
N ARG A 249 29.03 -6.39 10.36
CA ARG A 249 28.42 -6.70 9.05
C ARG A 249 27.10 -5.94 8.84
N PRO A 250 26.77 -5.50 7.62
CA PRO A 250 25.43 -5.02 7.30
C PRO A 250 24.44 -6.19 7.24
N ALA A 251 23.15 -5.88 7.40
CA ALA A 251 22.07 -6.88 7.44
C ALA A 251 22.08 -7.86 6.26
N GLU A 252 22.42 -7.40 5.06
CA GLU A 252 22.49 -8.20 3.82
C GLU A 252 23.48 -9.36 3.91
N VAL A 253 24.65 -9.12 4.52
CA VAL A 253 25.69 -10.14 4.70
C VAL A 253 25.30 -11.15 5.77
N ILE A 254 24.59 -10.71 6.82
CA ILE A 254 24.11 -11.60 7.90
C ILE A 254 23.03 -12.58 7.40
N VAL A 255 22.17 -12.16 6.46
CA VAL A 255 21.12 -13.01 5.87
C VAL A 255 21.52 -13.72 4.57
N GLY A 256 22.79 -13.59 4.16
CA GLY A 256 23.33 -14.29 3.00
C GLY A 256 22.92 -13.74 1.62
N GLY A 257 22.38 -12.51 1.53
CA GLY A 257 22.16 -11.84 0.25
C GLY A 257 20.91 -10.93 0.17
N PRO A 258 20.79 -10.15 -0.93
CA PRO A 258 19.76 -9.13 -1.08
C PRO A 258 18.34 -9.69 -1.24
N ASP A 259 18.19 -10.88 -1.83
CA ASP A 259 16.87 -11.51 -2.01
C ASP A 259 16.29 -12.01 -0.69
N THR A 260 17.12 -12.63 0.16
CA THR A 260 16.73 -13.01 1.52
C THR A 260 16.44 -11.78 2.38
N LEU A 261 17.25 -10.72 2.27
CA LEU A 261 17.00 -9.46 2.97
C LEU A 261 15.67 -8.82 2.55
N ARG A 262 15.27 -8.94 1.28
CA ARG A 262 13.98 -8.45 0.80
C ARG A 262 12.80 -9.16 1.47
N MET A 263 12.90 -10.48 1.68
CA MET A 263 11.88 -11.23 2.43
C MET A 263 11.79 -10.76 3.89
N VAL A 264 12.93 -10.53 4.54
CA VAL A 264 12.95 -9.97 5.91
C VAL A 264 12.34 -8.56 5.95
N ARG A 265 12.67 -7.69 4.99
CA ARG A 265 12.11 -6.32 4.89
C ARG A 265 10.59 -6.34 4.76
N GLU A 266 10.05 -7.11 3.81
CA GLU A 266 8.60 -7.26 3.61
C GLU A 266 7.92 -7.79 4.89
N CYS A 267 8.48 -8.81 5.55
CA CYS A 267 7.95 -9.34 6.80
C CYS A 267 7.95 -8.30 7.94
N VAL A 268 9.03 -7.51 8.09
CA VAL A 268 9.17 -6.49 9.13
C VAL A 268 8.23 -5.30 8.88
N ASP A 269 8.14 -4.83 7.64
CA ASP A 269 7.30 -3.69 7.27
C ASP A 269 5.81 -4.05 7.33
N THR A 270 5.38 -5.18 6.79
CA THR A 270 3.97 -5.62 6.95
C THR A 270 3.59 -5.84 8.40
N LEU A 271 4.48 -6.40 9.24
CA LEU A 271 4.18 -6.57 10.67
C LEU A 271 4.06 -5.21 11.39
N TYR A 272 4.89 -4.23 11.02
CA TYR A 272 4.79 -2.86 11.50
C TYR A 272 3.50 -2.16 11.03
N ASN A 273 3.14 -2.33 9.75
CA ASN A 273 1.95 -1.76 9.14
C ASN A 273 0.66 -2.36 9.72
N ALA A 274 0.62 -3.67 9.97
CA ALA A 274 -0.50 -4.33 10.63
C ALA A 274 -0.74 -3.78 12.03
N ARG A 275 0.31 -3.57 12.82
CA ARG A 275 0.25 -2.93 14.14
C ARG A 275 -0.19 -1.46 14.07
N LEU A 276 0.31 -0.69 13.11
CA LEU A 276 -0.17 0.69 12.90
C LEU A 276 -1.66 0.71 12.55
N ALA A 277 -2.13 -0.19 11.69
CA ALA A 277 -3.54 -0.32 11.32
C ALA A 277 -4.42 -0.70 12.52
N GLY A 278 -3.99 -1.66 13.35
CA GLY A 278 -4.68 -2.03 14.59
C GLY A 278 -4.85 -0.84 15.53
N SER A 279 -3.77 -0.09 15.79
CA SER A 279 -3.82 1.11 16.65
C SER A 279 -4.68 2.26 16.07
N ALA A 280 -4.99 2.22 14.77
CA ALA A 280 -5.84 3.19 14.08
C ALA A 280 -7.35 2.86 14.14
N GLY A 281 -7.74 1.69 14.65
CA GLY A 281 -9.15 1.30 14.82
C GLY A 281 -9.95 1.18 13.52
N VAL A 282 -9.28 0.85 12.40
CA VAL A 282 -9.90 0.75 11.06
C VAL A 282 -10.71 -0.53 10.88
N ALA A 283 -11.82 -0.47 10.12
CA ALA A 283 -12.56 -1.68 9.72
C ALA A 283 -11.84 -2.52 8.65
N SER A 284 -10.81 -1.98 7.99
CA SER A 284 -10.08 -2.67 6.93
C SER A 284 -8.67 -2.14 6.72
N SER A 285 -7.81 -2.96 6.12
CA SER A 285 -6.46 -2.60 5.71
C SER A 285 -6.20 -3.20 4.33
N ALA A 286 -5.48 -2.48 3.48
CA ALA A 286 -4.82 -3.03 2.30
C ALA A 286 -3.33 -3.19 2.60
N PHE A 287 -2.86 -4.43 2.45
CA PHE A 287 -1.43 -4.79 2.44
C PHE A 287 -1.06 -5.13 0.99
N SER A 288 0.10 -4.69 0.52
CA SER A 288 0.40 -4.71 -0.92
C SER A 288 1.90 -4.73 -1.21
N THR A 289 2.43 -5.86 -1.72
CA THR A 289 3.87 -6.05 -1.99
C THR A 289 4.41 -5.11 -3.07
N SER A 290 5.66 -4.63 -2.95
CA SER A 290 6.21 -3.63 -3.90
C SER A 290 6.64 -4.22 -5.25
N VAL A 291 6.08 -3.63 -6.32
CA VAL A 291 6.36 -3.87 -7.75
C VAL A 291 7.85 -3.95 -8.07
N ALA A 292 8.58 -2.93 -7.65
CA ALA A 292 9.94 -2.66 -8.10
C ALA A 292 10.98 -3.55 -7.42
N SER A 293 10.57 -4.26 -6.37
CA SER A 293 11.40 -5.18 -5.60
C SER A 293 11.36 -6.62 -6.14
N ALA A 294 10.32 -6.99 -6.88
CA ALA A 294 10.12 -8.32 -7.42
C ALA A 294 10.97 -8.56 -8.67
N GLY A 295 12.20 -9.06 -8.50
CA GLY A 295 13.11 -9.47 -9.58
C GLY A 295 12.69 -10.72 -10.38
N GLY A 296 11.39 -10.94 -10.58
CA GLY A 296 10.80 -12.12 -11.19
C GLY A 296 9.65 -12.71 -10.37
N ALA A 297 9.00 -13.74 -10.91
CA ALA A 297 7.86 -14.40 -10.25
C ALA A 297 8.25 -15.04 -8.90
N ASP A 298 9.44 -15.63 -8.81
CA ASP A 298 9.91 -16.31 -7.59
C ASP A 298 10.22 -15.31 -6.47
N ALA A 299 10.80 -14.15 -6.81
CA ALA A 299 11.04 -13.06 -5.88
C ALA A 299 9.72 -12.47 -5.34
N LEU A 300 8.68 -12.41 -6.18
CA LEU A 300 7.34 -12.00 -5.79
C LEU A 300 6.68 -13.03 -4.87
N ALA A 301 6.70 -14.31 -5.22
CA ALA A 301 6.14 -15.39 -4.39
C ALA A 301 6.80 -15.45 -3.00
N ARG A 302 8.12 -15.22 -2.93
CA ARG A 302 8.90 -15.08 -1.69
C ARG A 302 8.47 -13.87 -0.86
N ALA A 303 8.19 -12.72 -1.48
CA ALA A 303 7.70 -11.54 -0.79
C ALA A 303 6.24 -11.71 -0.31
N THR A 304 5.34 -12.24 -1.14
CA THR A 304 3.97 -12.56 -0.73
C THR A 304 3.93 -13.54 0.44
N LEU A 305 4.80 -14.56 0.45
CA LEU A 305 4.95 -15.46 1.60
C LEU A 305 5.38 -14.69 2.86
N ALA A 306 6.34 -13.78 2.77
CA ALA A 306 6.79 -12.97 3.91
C ALA A 306 5.67 -12.06 4.45
N GLN A 307 4.88 -11.45 3.57
CA GLN A 307 3.67 -10.70 3.92
C GLN A 307 2.60 -11.59 4.60
N GLU A 308 2.32 -12.78 4.05
CA GLU A 308 1.40 -13.75 4.64
C GLU A 308 1.86 -14.22 6.03
N VAL A 309 3.16 -14.50 6.22
CA VAL A 309 3.73 -14.86 7.53
C VAL A 309 3.58 -13.72 8.53
N ALA A 310 3.86 -12.47 8.13
CA ALA A 310 3.69 -11.30 8.99
C ALA A 310 2.23 -11.10 9.43
N LEU A 311 1.27 -11.19 8.49
CA LEU A 311 -0.16 -11.06 8.80
C LEU A 311 -0.69 -12.23 9.64
N ALA A 312 -0.22 -13.45 9.39
CA ALA A 312 -0.56 -14.61 10.22
C ALA A 312 0.00 -14.47 11.65
N PHE A 313 1.26 -14.03 11.80
CA PHE A 313 1.88 -13.76 13.09
C PHE A 313 1.13 -12.67 13.87
N TYR A 314 0.75 -11.58 13.19
CA TYR A 314 0.00 -10.48 13.79
C TYR A 314 -1.30 -10.96 14.42
N ARG A 315 -2.11 -11.69 13.66
CA ARG A 315 -3.42 -12.20 14.10
C ARG A 315 -3.30 -13.16 15.28
N VAL A 316 -2.40 -14.15 15.18
CA VAL A 316 -2.15 -15.10 16.27
C VAL A 316 -1.63 -14.39 17.52
N GLY A 317 -0.80 -13.36 17.38
CA GLY A 317 -0.34 -12.53 18.50
C GLY A 317 -1.44 -11.70 19.17
N ARG A 318 -2.56 -11.41 18.47
CA ARG A 318 -3.78 -10.83 19.04
C ARG A 318 -4.73 -11.86 19.67
N GLY A 319 -4.40 -13.16 19.60
CA GLY A 319 -5.31 -14.25 19.98
C GLY A 319 -6.43 -14.52 18.97
N GLU A 320 -6.38 -13.93 17.77
CA GLU A 320 -7.24 -14.34 16.67
C GLU A 320 -6.84 -15.75 16.18
N PRO A 321 -7.78 -16.55 15.65
CA PRO A 321 -7.41 -17.79 14.98
C PRO A 321 -6.45 -17.50 13.81
N GLY A 322 -5.34 -18.22 13.77
CA GLY A 322 -4.42 -18.18 12.63
C GLY A 322 -5.14 -18.56 11.33
N PRO A 323 -4.65 -18.12 10.16
CA PRO A 323 -5.25 -18.49 8.89
C PRO A 323 -5.29 -20.02 8.76
N GLY A 324 -6.45 -20.57 8.40
CA GLY A 324 -6.55 -22.00 8.07
C GLY A 324 -5.59 -22.35 6.93
N ALA A 325 -5.24 -23.64 6.83
CA ALA A 325 -4.35 -24.17 5.80
C ALA A 325 -5.02 -24.22 4.41
N GLU A 326 -5.57 -23.10 3.92
CA GLU A 326 -5.96 -22.95 2.53
C GLU A 326 -4.71 -22.81 1.65
N PRO A 327 -4.65 -23.48 0.49
CA PRO A 327 -3.50 -23.40 -0.41
C PRO A 327 -3.34 -21.96 -0.93
N GLY A 328 -2.08 -21.51 -1.07
CA GLY A 328 -1.68 -20.14 -1.37
C GLY A 328 -2.63 -19.42 -2.33
N LEU A 329 -3.47 -18.55 -1.77
CA LEU A 329 -4.57 -17.95 -2.50
C LEU A 329 -4.04 -16.85 -3.41
N PRO A 330 -4.40 -16.83 -4.71
CA PRO A 330 -3.99 -15.75 -5.60
C PRO A 330 -4.52 -14.39 -5.09
N PRO A 331 -3.77 -13.30 -5.32
CA PRO A 331 -4.10 -11.97 -4.80
C PRO A 331 -5.46 -11.50 -5.31
N THR A 332 -6.05 -10.55 -4.57
CA THR A 332 -7.40 -10.06 -4.89
C THR A 332 -7.40 -9.22 -6.18
N PHE A 333 -6.33 -8.45 -6.39
CA PHE A 333 -6.07 -7.64 -7.57
C PHE A 333 -4.62 -7.85 -8.03
N ASP A 334 -4.38 -7.83 -9.35
CA ASP A 334 -3.04 -7.84 -9.93
C ASP A 334 -2.93 -6.71 -10.98
N LEU A 335 -2.28 -5.61 -10.61
CA LEU A 335 -2.04 -4.46 -11.49
C LEU A 335 -0.83 -4.77 -12.36
N VAL A 336 -1.04 -5.17 -13.62
CA VAL A 336 0.06 -5.67 -14.45
C VAL A 336 0.49 -4.65 -15.48
N VAL A 337 1.61 -3.98 -15.20
CA VAL A 337 2.21 -2.98 -16.07
C VAL A 337 2.88 -3.72 -17.24
N ARG A 338 2.12 -3.91 -18.33
CA ARG A 338 2.55 -4.51 -19.60
C ARG A 338 3.29 -3.48 -20.45
N ASN A 339 4.43 -3.01 -19.95
CA ASN A 339 5.42 -2.42 -20.84
C ASN A 339 5.74 -3.48 -21.91
N GLY A 340 5.61 -3.12 -23.20
CA GLY A 340 6.16 -3.96 -24.27
C GLY A 340 7.66 -4.17 -24.01
N ALA A 341 8.19 -5.34 -24.33
CA ALA A 341 9.55 -5.72 -23.91
C ALA A 341 10.63 -4.71 -24.34
N ASP A 342 10.40 -4.04 -25.48
CA ASP A 342 11.29 -3.04 -26.09
C ASP A 342 10.82 -1.58 -25.91
N ALA A 343 9.82 -1.31 -25.07
CA ALA A 343 9.26 0.03 -24.88
C ALA A 343 10.29 0.98 -24.23
N PRO A 344 10.67 2.10 -24.87
CA PRO A 344 11.74 2.96 -24.36
C PRO A 344 11.29 3.73 -23.10
N PRO A 345 12.22 4.16 -22.23
CA PRO A 345 11.89 4.83 -20.97
C PRO A 345 10.96 6.04 -21.12
N ALA A 346 11.08 6.78 -22.22
CA ALA A 346 10.26 7.97 -22.49
C ALA A 346 8.77 7.65 -22.69
N ASP A 347 8.45 6.56 -23.39
CA ASP A 347 7.06 6.19 -23.71
C ASP A 347 6.35 5.63 -22.48
N VAL A 348 7.10 4.90 -21.66
CA VAL A 348 6.68 4.47 -20.31
C VAL A 348 6.36 5.71 -19.47
N LEU A 349 7.29 6.66 -19.33
CA LEU A 349 7.09 7.92 -18.59
C LEU A 349 5.89 8.73 -19.11
N ALA A 350 5.69 8.80 -20.43
CA ALA A 350 4.55 9.47 -21.05
C ALA A 350 3.22 8.78 -20.71
N THR A 351 3.20 7.44 -20.70
CA THR A 351 2.02 6.66 -20.30
C THR A 351 1.67 6.87 -18.82
N PHE A 352 2.66 6.92 -17.92
CA PHE A 352 2.45 7.33 -16.52
C PHE A 352 1.91 8.76 -16.40
N GLY A 353 2.34 9.68 -17.27
CA GLY A 353 1.80 11.04 -17.37
C GLY A 353 0.30 11.06 -17.71
N ALA A 354 -0.09 10.39 -18.80
CA ALA A 354 -1.48 10.28 -19.24
C ALA A 354 -2.38 9.53 -18.23
N MET A 355 -1.83 8.53 -17.52
CA MET A 355 -2.52 7.87 -16.41
C MET A 355 -2.83 8.85 -15.28
N ARG A 356 -1.89 9.72 -14.89
CA ARG A 356 -2.08 10.68 -13.79
C ARG A 356 -3.23 11.65 -14.06
N GLU A 357 -3.35 12.14 -15.29
CA GLU A 357 -4.46 13.04 -15.70
C GLU A 357 -5.82 12.34 -15.57
N ARG A 358 -5.91 11.10 -16.09
CA ARG A 358 -7.10 10.24 -15.93
C ARG A 358 -7.41 9.93 -14.46
N ILE A 359 -6.40 9.82 -13.60
CA ILE A 359 -6.59 9.59 -12.16
C ILE A 359 -7.14 10.83 -11.45
N GLU A 360 -6.74 12.05 -11.83
CA GLU A 360 -7.37 13.27 -11.29
C GLU A 360 -8.87 13.33 -11.65
N ASP A 361 -9.20 13.07 -12.92
CA ASP A 361 -10.58 13.02 -13.38
C ASP A 361 -11.39 11.91 -12.67
N ALA A 362 -10.81 10.73 -12.50
CA ALA A 362 -11.44 9.62 -11.78
C ALA A 362 -11.66 9.94 -10.29
N PHE A 363 -10.72 10.63 -9.64
CA PHE A 363 -10.90 11.15 -8.28
C PHE A 363 -11.98 12.24 -8.23
N ARG A 364 -12.04 13.16 -9.18
CA ARG A 364 -13.09 14.20 -9.23
C ARG A 364 -14.48 13.58 -9.35
N VAL A 365 -14.61 12.56 -10.21
CA VAL A 365 -15.83 11.75 -10.37
C VAL A 365 -16.20 10.97 -9.11
N LEU A 366 -15.25 10.30 -8.46
CA LEU A 366 -15.53 9.57 -7.20
C LEU A 366 -15.89 10.51 -6.05
N LEU A 367 -15.24 11.66 -5.93
CA LEU A 367 -15.54 12.68 -4.93
C LEU A 367 -16.97 13.19 -5.12
N GLU A 368 -17.37 13.52 -6.35
CA GLU A 368 -18.75 13.91 -6.67
C GLU A 368 -19.76 12.78 -6.40
N LEU A 369 -19.45 11.55 -6.82
CA LEU A 369 -20.31 10.39 -6.62
C LEU A 369 -20.53 10.08 -5.13
N ARG A 370 -19.51 10.26 -4.27
CA ARG A 370 -19.62 10.12 -2.80
C ARG A 370 -20.61 11.10 -2.17
N GLY A 371 -20.90 12.22 -2.83
CA GLY A 371 -21.96 13.15 -2.45
C GLY A 371 -23.39 12.63 -2.70
N THR A 372 -23.56 11.55 -3.49
CA THR A 372 -24.89 11.06 -3.90
C THR A 372 -25.53 10.09 -2.89
N ALA A 373 -26.86 10.15 -2.79
CA ALA A 373 -27.63 9.29 -1.91
C ALA A 373 -27.52 7.79 -2.26
N ASP A 374 -27.41 7.44 -3.54
CA ASP A 374 -27.30 6.03 -3.97
C ASP A 374 -25.93 5.44 -3.64
N PHE A 375 -24.85 6.22 -3.73
CA PHE A 375 -23.52 5.80 -3.32
C PHE A 375 -23.45 5.65 -1.80
N GLN A 376 -24.02 6.59 -1.04
CA GLN A 376 -24.09 6.51 0.41
C GLN A 376 -24.92 5.30 0.86
N ARG A 377 -26.02 4.99 0.16
CA ARG A 377 -26.84 3.79 0.40
C ARG A 377 -26.05 2.50 0.10
N GLY A 378 -25.39 2.40 -1.05
CA GLY A 378 -24.56 1.24 -1.39
C GLY A 378 -23.41 1.02 -0.40
N SER A 379 -22.73 2.10 -0.01
CA SER A 379 -21.67 2.08 1.01
C SER A 379 -22.18 1.75 2.41
N ALA A 380 -23.43 2.10 2.74
CA ALA A 380 -24.08 1.69 3.99
C ALA A 380 -24.48 0.21 3.99
N GLU A 381 -25.07 -0.28 2.89
CA GLU A 381 -25.36 -1.70 2.71
C GLU A 381 -24.10 -2.57 2.78
N LEU A 382 -22.98 -2.11 2.20
CA LEU A 382 -21.68 -2.79 2.29
C LEU A 382 -21.10 -2.82 3.71
N ARG A 383 -21.27 -1.74 4.50
CA ARG A 383 -20.83 -1.70 5.92
C ARG A 383 -21.75 -2.48 6.86
N ALA A 384 -23.02 -2.66 6.50
CA ALA A 384 -23.98 -3.43 7.28
C ALA A 384 -23.77 -4.96 7.17
N VAL A 385 -22.87 -5.43 6.31
CA VAL A 385 -22.50 -6.84 6.16
C VAL A 385 -21.64 -7.29 7.34
N PRO A 386 -22.08 -8.24 8.18
CA PRO A 386 -21.20 -8.90 9.14
C PRO A 386 -20.09 -9.67 8.41
N GLY A 387 -18.93 -9.87 9.04
CA GLY A 387 -17.71 -10.42 8.41
C GLY A 387 -17.75 -11.87 7.87
N GLY A 388 -18.93 -12.46 7.66
CA GLY A 388 -19.12 -13.81 7.09
C GLY A 388 -20.00 -13.76 5.84
N LEU A 389 -19.45 -14.16 4.69
CA LEU A 389 -20.06 -13.90 3.39
C LEU A 389 -20.87 -15.07 2.86
N ASP A 390 -22.17 -15.06 3.14
CA ASP A 390 -23.16 -15.86 2.40
C ASP A 390 -23.48 -15.24 1.00
N GLY A 391 -24.36 -15.91 0.24
CA GLY A 391 -24.71 -15.50 -1.13
C GLY A 391 -25.61 -14.26 -1.27
N ASN A 392 -26.14 -13.69 -0.18
CA ASN A 392 -26.98 -12.49 -0.21
C ASN A 392 -26.12 -11.23 -0.42
N HIS A 393 -24.92 -11.21 0.16
CA HIS A 393 -23.96 -10.09 0.12
C HIS A 393 -23.42 -9.75 -1.28
N LEU A 394 -23.54 -10.69 -2.23
CA LEU A 394 -23.18 -10.46 -3.63
C LEU A 394 -24.01 -9.32 -4.26
N ARG A 395 -25.29 -9.17 -3.91
CA ARG A 395 -26.19 -8.20 -4.58
C ARG A 395 -25.89 -6.73 -4.23
N PRO A 396 -25.69 -6.33 -2.95
CA PRO A 396 -25.25 -4.96 -2.63
C PRO A 396 -23.91 -4.61 -3.27
N LEU A 397 -22.93 -5.51 -3.23
CA LEU A 397 -21.61 -5.31 -3.85
C LEU A 397 -21.70 -5.18 -5.38
N GLU A 398 -22.47 -6.05 -6.04
CA GLU A 398 -22.80 -5.96 -7.47
C GLU A 398 -23.44 -4.61 -7.83
N ARG A 399 -24.42 -4.14 -7.03
CA ARG A 399 -25.10 -2.86 -7.27
C ARG A 399 -24.17 -1.66 -7.05
N HIS A 400 -23.35 -1.69 -6.00
CA HIS A 400 -22.43 -0.61 -5.67
C HIS A 400 -21.28 -0.49 -6.68
N ILE A 401 -20.69 -1.62 -7.09
CA ILE A 401 -19.70 -1.66 -8.17
C ILE A 401 -20.31 -1.14 -9.48
N ARG A 402 -21.56 -1.51 -9.83
CA ARG A 402 -22.26 -0.94 -11.00
C ARG A 402 -22.52 0.57 -10.92
N LEU A 403 -22.69 1.13 -9.72
CA LEU A 403 -22.88 2.58 -9.58
C LEU A 403 -21.56 3.33 -9.80
N VAL A 404 -20.48 2.87 -9.15
CA VAL A 404 -19.12 3.38 -9.39
C VAL A 404 -18.74 3.22 -10.86
N ALA A 405 -19.14 2.11 -11.48
CA ALA A 405 -18.95 1.84 -12.89
C ALA A 405 -19.54 2.91 -13.79
N SER A 406 -20.86 3.09 -13.74
CA SER A 406 -21.55 4.01 -14.64
C SER A 406 -21.12 5.48 -14.44
N ALA A 407 -20.51 5.82 -13.31
CA ALA A 407 -19.89 7.12 -13.08
C ALA A 407 -18.48 7.26 -13.68
N LEU A 408 -17.60 6.25 -13.52
CA LEU A 408 -16.22 6.30 -14.03
C LEU A 408 -16.11 6.10 -15.55
N ALA A 409 -17.14 5.52 -16.19
CA ALA A 409 -17.19 5.22 -17.62
C ALA A 409 -16.65 6.35 -18.52
N GLY A 410 -15.63 6.02 -19.33
CA GLY A 410 -14.97 6.94 -20.26
C GLY A 410 -13.66 7.58 -19.75
N VAL A 411 -13.30 7.46 -18.46
CA VAL A 411 -12.10 8.12 -17.90
C VAL A 411 -10.83 7.26 -18.01
N VAL A 412 -10.93 5.93 -18.02
CA VAL A 412 -9.81 4.96 -17.99
C VAL A 412 -10.12 3.74 -18.91
N THR A 413 -9.15 2.88 -19.22
CA THR A 413 -9.25 1.77 -20.19
C THR A 413 -8.64 0.48 -19.58
N ILE A 414 -9.29 -0.70 -19.69
CA ILE A 414 -8.91 -1.93 -18.94
C ILE A 414 -9.19 -3.25 -19.70
N GLU A 415 -8.39 -4.28 -19.43
CA GLU A 415 -8.42 -5.68 -19.94
C GLU A 415 -8.46 -6.74 -18.80
N THR A 416 -8.82 -8.03 -19.05
CA THR A 416 -8.73 -9.22 -18.14
C THR A 416 -7.76 -10.23 -18.76
N GLU A 417 -7.25 -11.14 -17.93
CA GLU A 417 -7.14 -12.55 -18.36
C GLU A 417 -7.69 -13.51 -17.30
N GLY A 418 -7.99 -14.76 -17.70
CA GLY A 418 -8.16 -15.92 -16.81
C GLY A 418 -9.32 -15.94 -15.80
N GLY A 419 -10.01 -14.82 -15.56
CA GLY A 419 -10.94 -14.66 -14.44
C GLY A 419 -10.34 -13.97 -13.21
N PHE A 420 -9.15 -13.39 -13.35
CA PHE A 420 -8.52 -12.49 -12.38
C PHE A 420 -8.69 -11.02 -12.81
N LEU A 421 -8.52 -10.06 -11.90
CA LEU A 421 -8.56 -8.64 -12.23
C LEU A 421 -7.14 -8.21 -12.61
N ARG A 422 -6.79 -8.40 -13.89
CA ARG A 422 -5.45 -8.14 -14.46
C ARG A 422 -5.45 -6.87 -15.31
N THR A 423 -5.33 -5.70 -14.68
CA THR A 423 -5.33 -4.42 -15.41
C THR A 423 -4.03 -4.23 -16.21
N GLY A 424 -4.03 -4.72 -17.44
CA GLY A 424 -2.95 -4.55 -18.41
C GLY A 424 -2.81 -3.09 -18.85
N LEU A 425 -1.67 -2.49 -18.58
CA LEU A 425 -1.28 -1.18 -19.13
C LEU A 425 -0.38 -1.40 -20.34
N VAL A 426 -0.95 -1.37 -21.54
CA VAL A 426 -0.25 -1.63 -22.80
C VAL A 426 0.36 -0.34 -23.35
N THR A 427 1.70 -0.26 -23.37
CA THR A 427 2.46 0.80 -24.04
C THR A 427 2.64 0.44 -25.52
N GLY A 428 1.68 0.81 -26.38
CA GLY A 428 1.73 0.48 -27.81
C GLY A 428 2.79 1.25 -28.59
N GLY A 429 3.26 0.77 -29.75
CA GLY A 429 2.89 -0.48 -30.44
C GLY A 429 3.08 -0.37 -31.97
N ALA A 430 2.65 -1.38 -32.73
CA ALA A 430 2.61 -1.33 -34.19
C ALA A 430 1.53 -2.25 -34.81
N ALA A 431 1.05 -1.86 -36.00
CA ALA A 431 0.34 -2.68 -37.00
C ALA A 431 -0.85 -3.58 -36.58
N LEU A 432 -2.07 -3.09 -36.89
CA LEU A 432 -3.14 -3.83 -37.58
C LEU A 432 -3.34 -5.34 -37.24
N GLY A 433 -4.07 -5.64 -36.16
CA GLY A 433 -5.04 -6.75 -36.16
C GLY A 433 -5.13 -7.67 -34.93
N GLY A 434 -6.28 -7.64 -34.26
CA GLY A 434 -6.85 -8.81 -33.57
C GLY A 434 -6.88 -8.84 -32.03
N ALA A 435 -7.94 -9.48 -31.50
CA ALA A 435 -7.99 -10.21 -30.22
C ALA A 435 -7.84 -9.48 -28.86
N LEU A 436 -8.83 -8.64 -28.55
CA LEU A 436 -9.59 -8.59 -27.28
C LEU A 436 -9.14 -9.47 -26.07
N SER A 437 -8.98 -8.85 -24.88
CA SER A 437 -9.23 -9.49 -23.57
C SER A 437 -9.65 -8.42 -22.51
N HIS A 438 -10.48 -8.71 -21.49
CA HIS A 438 -11.47 -7.70 -20.95
C HIS A 438 -11.89 -7.77 -19.44
N GLY A 439 -11.51 -6.80 -18.58
CA GLY A 439 -12.06 -6.59 -17.21
C GLY A 439 -11.22 -7.00 -15.97
N TRP A 440 -11.76 -6.99 -14.75
CA TRP A 440 -13.11 -6.58 -14.35
C TRP A 440 -13.22 -5.11 -13.95
N LEU A 441 -12.12 -4.36 -13.79
CA LEU A 441 -12.19 -2.89 -13.70
C LEU A 441 -12.70 -2.28 -15.04
N ALA A 442 -12.66 -3.00 -16.16
CA ALA A 442 -13.34 -2.61 -17.41
C ALA A 442 -14.88 -2.62 -17.30
N ALA A 443 -15.44 -3.50 -16.46
CA ALA A 443 -16.86 -3.45 -16.14
C ALA A 443 -17.21 -2.17 -15.35
N ALA A 444 -16.21 -1.45 -14.84
CA ALA A 444 -16.36 -0.13 -14.27
C ALA A 444 -16.23 1.02 -15.28
N LEU A 445 -15.83 0.79 -16.53
CA LEU A 445 -15.21 1.87 -17.32
C LEU A 445 -15.51 1.92 -18.82
N GLY A 446 -16.21 0.91 -19.37
CA GLY A 446 -16.74 0.92 -20.75
C GLY A 446 -18.27 0.95 -20.80
N ALA A 447 -18.86 1.64 -21.79
CA ALA A 447 -20.30 1.78 -21.94
C ALA A 447 -20.95 0.54 -22.59
N GLY A 448 -21.87 -0.12 -21.87
CA GLY A 448 -22.91 -0.99 -22.44
C GLY A 448 -22.51 -2.42 -22.83
N ALA A 449 -22.58 -3.38 -21.90
CA ALA A 449 -22.56 -4.81 -22.22
C ALA A 449 -23.32 -5.68 -21.19
N PRO A 450 -24.64 -5.89 -21.35
CA PRO A 450 -25.41 -6.81 -20.50
C PRO A 450 -24.92 -8.27 -20.57
N GLU A 451 -24.33 -8.66 -21.70
CA GLU A 451 -23.95 -10.04 -22.02
C GLU A 451 -22.67 -10.48 -21.29
N LEU A 452 -21.68 -9.59 -21.16
CA LEU A 452 -20.49 -9.82 -20.34
C LEU A 452 -20.83 -10.03 -18.86
N TRP A 453 -21.91 -9.39 -18.37
CA TRP A 453 -22.40 -9.64 -17.02
C TRP A 453 -22.91 -11.09 -16.85
N VAL A 454 -23.58 -11.65 -17.86
CA VAL A 454 -24.07 -13.05 -17.83
C VAL A 454 -22.90 -14.03 -17.70
N GLU A 455 -21.80 -13.80 -18.42
CA GLU A 455 -20.62 -14.67 -18.38
C GLU A 455 -19.87 -14.58 -17.05
N LEU A 456 -19.67 -13.37 -16.50
CA LEU A 456 -19.12 -13.19 -15.16
C LEU A 456 -20.00 -13.87 -14.11
N HIS A 457 -21.32 -13.70 -14.20
CA HIS A 457 -22.28 -14.32 -13.29
C HIS A 457 -22.33 -15.86 -13.45
N ARG A 458 -22.06 -16.41 -14.64
CA ARG A 458 -21.87 -17.85 -14.89
C ARG A 458 -20.60 -18.38 -14.21
N ARG A 459 -19.47 -17.66 -14.32
CA ARG A 459 -18.19 -18.04 -13.68
C ARG A 459 -18.16 -17.83 -12.16
N ILE A 460 -18.95 -16.90 -11.63
CA ILE A 460 -19.19 -16.73 -10.17
C ILE A 460 -20.05 -17.88 -9.62
N ARG A 461 -20.88 -18.55 -10.43
CA ARG A 461 -21.58 -19.79 -10.04
C ARG A 461 -20.68 -21.04 -10.11
N ALA A 462 -19.60 -21.01 -10.89
CA ALA A 462 -18.79 -22.19 -11.22
C ALA A 462 -17.64 -22.52 -10.24
N ALA A 463 -17.28 -21.60 -9.33
CA ALA A 463 -16.34 -21.86 -8.24
C ALA A 463 -16.76 -21.08 -6.99
N SER A 464 -16.33 -21.54 -5.81
CA SER A 464 -16.84 -21.16 -4.48
C SER A 464 -17.20 -19.67 -4.34
N ARG A 465 -18.46 -19.41 -3.98
CA ARG A 465 -19.05 -18.07 -3.94
C ARG A 465 -18.62 -17.22 -2.75
N ARG A 466 -18.22 -17.83 -1.64
CA ARG A 466 -17.93 -17.11 -0.38
C ARG A 466 -16.56 -16.45 -0.42
N ASP A 467 -15.55 -17.25 -0.69
CA ASP A 467 -14.14 -16.93 -0.49
C ASP A 467 -13.64 -15.86 -1.48
N ARG A 468 -14.18 -15.81 -2.71
CA ARG A 468 -13.87 -14.72 -3.66
C ARG A 468 -14.44 -13.36 -3.24
N VAL A 469 -15.53 -13.32 -2.48
CA VAL A 469 -16.06 -12.05 -1.94
C VAL A 469 -15.29 -11.65 -0.68
N ALA A 470 -14.83 -12.61 0.12
CA ALA A 470 -13.96 -12.33 1.27
C ALA A 470 -12.66 -11.66 0.84
N ARG A 471 -12.01 -12.22 -0.20
CA ARG A 471 -10.84 -11.63 -0.86
C ARG A 471 -11.14 -10.19 -1.34
N ALA A 472 -12.25 -9.97 -2.05
CA ALA A 472 -12.66 -8.64 -2.55
C ALA A 472 -12.83 -7.54 -1.47
N ILE A 473 -13.00 -7.91 -0.20
CA ILE A 473 -13.16 -6.98 0.93
C ILE A 473 -11.86 -6.79 1.73
N ALA A 474 -10.91 -7.72 1.62
CA ALA A 474 -9.69 -7.85 2.44
C ALA A 474 -8.37 -7.67 1.65
N HIS A 475 -8.44 -6.93 0.53
CA HIS A 475 -7.34 -6.36 -0.27
C HIS A 475 -5.90 -6.83 0.01
N VAL A 476 -5.44 -7.80 -0.79
CA VAL A 476 -4.04 -7.84 -1.25
C VAL A 476 -4.00 -7.34 -2.69
N VAL A 477 -3.20 -6.30 -2.94
CA VAL A 477 -2.95 -5.75 -4.28
C VAL A 477 -1.53 -6.10 -4.68
N GLN A 478 -1.43 -7.03 -5.64
CA GLN A 478 -0.18 -7.35 -6.32
C GLN A 478 0.01 -6.38 -7.50
N VAL A 479 1.25 -6.13 -7.87
CA VAL A 479 1.61 -5.42 -9.09
C VAL A 479 2.75 -6.18 -9.75
N THR A 480 2.69 -6.42 -11.06
CA THR A 480 3.76 -7.14 -11.76
C THR A 480 4.20 -6.44 -13.04
N ARG A 481 5.47 -6.62 -13.39
CA ARG A 481 5.97 -6.54 -14.76
C ARG A 481 5.94 -7.95 -15.35
N GLN A 482 5.53 -8.09 -16.60
CA GLN A 482 5.78 -9.32 -17.35
C GLN A 482 6.46 -8.95 -18.67
N PRO A 483 7.65 -9.50 -18.99
CA PRO A 483 8.17 -9.44 -20.35
C PRO A 483 7.25 -10.26 -21.27
N GLU A 484 7.07 -9.80 -22.49
CA GLU A 484 6.25 -10.51 -23.46
C GLU A 484 6.98 -11.78 -23.93
N VAL A 485 6.38 -12.95 -23.67
CA VAL A 485 6.88 -14.22 -24.23
C VAL A 485 6.48 -14.26 -25.69
N VAL A 486 7.36 -13.74 -26.55
CA VAL A 486 7.24 -13.86 -28.01
C VAL A 486 7.22 -15.34 -28.39
N ARG A 487 6.01 -15.89 -28.54
CA ARG A 487 5.79 -17.21 -29.13
C ARG A 487 6.13 -17.13 -30.61
N THR A 488 7.39 -17.37 -30.94
CA THR A 488 7.83 -17.63 -32.31
C THR A 488 6.99 -18.77 -32.88
N ALA A 489 6.07 -18.43 -33.78
CA ALA A 489 5.20 -19.41 -34.42
C ALA A 489 6.08 -20.41 -35.17
N THR A 490 6.12 -21.66 -34.68
CA THR A 490 6.97 -22.70 -35.25
C THR A 490 6.36 -23.16 -36.58
N THR A 491 6.72 -22.47 -37.66
CA THR A 491 6.47 -22.94 -39.02
C THR A 491 7.27 -24.22 -39.25
N VAL A 492 6.63 -25.36 -39.01
CA VAL A 492 7.13 -26.67 -39.42
C VAL A 492 7.20 -26.69 -40.96
N PRO A 493 8.33 -27.12 -41.55
CA PRO A 493 8.48 -27.22 -43.02
C PRO A 493 7.68 -28.38 -43.62
#